data_AF-A0A7S3JHN1-F1
#
_entry.id   AF-A0A7S3JHN1-F1
#
_cell.length_a   1.000
_cell.length_b   1.000
_cell.length_c   1.000
_cell.angle_alpha   90.00
_cell.angle_beta   90.00
_cell.angle_gamma   90.00
#
_symmetry.space_group_name_H-M   'P 1'
#
loop_
_entity.id
_entity.type
_entity.pdbx_description
1 polymer ?
#
loop_
_entity_poly.entity_id
_entity_poly.type
_entity_poly.pdbx_seq_one_letter_code
_entity_poly.pdbx_strand_id
1 'polypeptide(L)'
;TCISISTGLKNRSQRHFFIKECKNINEVDYILKELERSIYNSCVMIDGHSLDLCLSSKKLEQYFFEVACKAPVVCVCRCSPTQKALITQKVIKYTGKRVACVGDGGNDVGMILESNVGIGIVGKEGKQASLAADFSINQF
;
A
#
# COMPACT_ATOMS: atom_id res chain seq x y z
N THR A 1 4.89 -5.20 11.56
CA THR A 1 3.89 -5.92 12.38
C THR A 1 3.56 -5.14 13.66
N CYS A 2 4.55 -4.64 14.41
CA CYS A 2 4.29 -3.90 15.67
C CYS A 2 3.39 -2.68 15.47
N ILE A 3 3.67 -1.84 14.47
CA ILE A 3 2.89 -0.62 14.18
C ILE A 3 1.44 -0.96 13.84
N SER A 4 1.19 -1.94 12.97
CA SER A 4 -0.18 -2.29 12.57
C SER A 4 -1.03 -2.86 13.73
N ILE A 5 -0.39 -3.41 14.76
CA ILE A 5 -1.07 -3.83 15.99
C ILE A 5 -1.33 -2.61 16.88
N SER A 6 -0.32 -1.76 17.12
CA SER A 6 -0.45 -0.62 18.03
C SER A 6 -1.42 0.45 17.52
N THR A 7 -1.54 0.62 16.20
CA THR A 7 -2.49 1.56 15.57
C THR A 7 -3.89 0.98 15.41
N GLY A 8 -4.12 -0.28 15.79
CA GLY A 8 -5.42 -0.94 15.64
C GLY A 8 -5.79 -1.33 14.20
N LEU A 9 -4.90 -1.15 13.22
CA LEU A 9 -5.11 -1.60 11.84
C LEU A 9 -5.35 -3.11 11.77
N LYS A 10 -4.65 -3.88 12.60
CA LYS A 10 -4.87 -5.31 12.74
C LYS A 10 -5.66 -5.62 14.00
N ASN A 11 -6.82 -6.24 13.82
CA ASN A 11 -7.62 -6.79 14.92
C ASN A 11 -7.00 -8.08 15.50
N ARG A 12 -7.36 -8.42 16.74
CA ARG A 12 -6.87 -9.63 17.43
C ARG A 12 -7.23 -10.93 16.68
N SER A 13 -8.43 -10.99 16.09
CA SER A 13 -8.93 -12.14 15.33
C SER A 13 -8.31 -12.29 13.94
N GLN A 14 -7.77 -11.21 13.38
CA GLN A 14 -7.13 -11.22 12.06
C GLN A 14 -5.77 -11.88 12.13
N ARG A 15 -5.40 -12.61 11.07
CA ARG A 15 -4.07 -13.19 10.91
C ARG A 15 -3.19 -12.26 10.07
N HIS A 16 -1.88 -12.28 10.30
CA HIS A 16 -0.97 -11.70 9.31
C HIS A 16 -0.87 -12.67 8.13
N PHE A 17 -0.98 -12.15 6.91
CA PHE A 17 -0.71 -12.90 5.69
C PHE A 17 0.49 -12.26 5.00
N PHE A 18 1.58 -13.00 4.79
CA PHE A 18 2.83 -12.45 4.27
C PHE A 18 3.04 -12.80 2.81
N ILE A 19 3.36 -11.79 2.00
CA ILE A 19 3.86 -11.90 0.62
C ILE A 19 5.25 -11.27 0.61
N LYS A 20 6.28 -12.04 0.91
CA LYS A 20 7.63 -11.52 1.09
C LYS A 20 8.65 -12.47 0.51
N GLU A 21 9.80 -11.93 0.12
CA GLU A 21 10.95 -12.72 -0.36
C GLU A 21 10.61 -13.64 -1.56
N CYS A 22 9.57 -13.32 -2.32
CA CYS A 22 9.18 -14.10 -3.50
C CYS A 22 10.27 -14.02 -4.57
N LYS A 23 10.60 -15.16 -5.20
CA LYS A 23 11.70 -15.25 -6.18
C LYS A 23 11.25 -15.10 -7.62
N ASN A 24 9.98 -15.42 -7.89
CA ASN A 24 9.44 -15.43 -9.24
C ASN A 24 7.92 -15.24 -9.24
N ILE A 25 7.37 -15.01 -10.44
CA ILE A 25 5.95 -14.76 -10.70
C ILE A 25 5.07 -15.94 -10.29
N ASN A 26 5.54 -17.19 -10.43
CA ASN A 26 4.75 -18.38 -10.09
C ASN A 26 4.53 -18.50 -8.57
N GLU A 27 5.54 -18.16 -7.78
CA GLU A 27 5.44 -18.12 -6.32
C GLU A 27 4.43 -17.05 -5.87
N VAL A 28 4.48 -15.86 -6.47
CA VAL A 28 3.49 -14.81 -6.22
C VAL A 28 2.08 -15.26 -6.59
N ASP A 29 1.89 -15.83 -7.78
CA ASP A 29 0.56 -16.31 -8.24
C ASP A 29 -0.02 -17.37 -7.29
N TYR A 30 0.81 -18.31 -6.82
CA TYR A 30 0.40 -19.30 -5.82
C TYR A 30 -0.01 -18.64 -4.49
N ILE A 31 0.79 -17.71 -3.98
CA ILE A 31 0.51 -17.02 -2.71
C ILE A 31 -0.76 -16.16 -2.82
N LEU A 32 -1.02 -15.51 -3.96
CA LEU A 32 -2.23 -14.73 -4.17
C LEU A 32 -3.51 -15.59 -4.16
N LYS A 33 -3.44 -16.81 -4.71
CA LYS A 33 -4.54 -17.78 -4.62
C LYS A 33 -4.83 -18.22 -3.19
N GLU A 34 -3.79 -18.40 -2.38
CA GLU A 34 -3.95 -18.69 -0.94
C GLU A 34 -4.51 -17.49 -0.17
N LEU A 35 -4.07 -16.28 -0.52
CA LEU A 35 -4.58 -15.04 0.05
C LEU A 35 -6.09 -14.92 -0.20
N GLU A 36 -6.55 -15.15 -1.44
CA GLU A 36 -7.96 -15.01 -1.82
C GLU A 36 -8.89 -15.87 -0.94
N ARG A 37 -8.45 -17.07 -0.52
CA ARG A 37 -9.21 -17.97 0.36
C ARG A 37 -9.37 -17.46 1.79
N SER A 38 -8.50 -16.54 2.23
CA SER A 38 -8.43 -16.07 3.62
C SER A 38 -8.48 -14.54 3.75
N ILE A 39 -8.79 -13.84 2.66
CA ILE A 39 -8.63 -12.39 2.49
C ILE A 39 -9.37 -11.57 3.55
N TYR A 40 -10.61 -11.92 3.86
CA TYR A 40 -11.49 -11.14 4.75
C TYR A 40 -11.04 -11.15 6.22
N ASN A 41 -10.20 -12.11 6.62
CA ASN A 41 -9.66 -12.20 7.99
C ASN A 41 -8.13 -12.01 8.03
N SER A 42 -7.57 -11.35 7.02
CA SER A 42 -6.13 -11.18 6.87
C SER A 42 -5.71 -9.71 6.91
N CYS A 43 -4.64 -9.42 7.65
CA CYS A 43 -3.83 -8.21 7.52
C CYS A 43 -2.68 -8.56 6.59
N VAL A 44 -2.74 -8.11 5.34
CA VAL A 44 -1.75 -8.44 4.32
C VAL A 44 -0.48 -7.64 4.54
N MET A 45 0.67 -8.32 4.53
CA MET A 45 1.99 -7.74 4.67
C MET A 45 2.79 -8.09 3.43
N ILE A 46 3.14 -7.11 2.60
CA ILE A 46 3.90 -7.32 1.36
C ILE A 46 5.18 -6.49 1.36
N ASP A 47 6.30 -7.03 0.90
CA ASP A 47 7.53 -6.25 0.71
C ASP A 47 7.62 -5.64 -0.70
N GLY A 48 8.44 -4.59 -0.85
CA GLY A 48 8.61 -3.91 -2.13
C GLY A 48 9.09 -4.84 -3.26
N HIS A 49 9.93 -5.82 -2.96
CA HIS A 49 10.44 -6.77 -3.96
C HIS A 49 9.33 -7.68 -4.51
N SER A 50 8.52 -8.27 -3.63
CA SER A 50 7.41 -9.13 -4.04
C SER A 50 6.29 -8.32 -4.71
N LEU A 51 6.11 -7.06 -4.32
CA LEU A 51 5.23 -6.14 -5.03
C LEU A 51 5.68 -5.93 -6.47
N ASP A 52 6.97 -5.72 -6.75
CA ASP A 52 7.45 -5.58 -8.13
C ASP A 52 7.13 -6.81 -8.98
N LEU A 53 7.21 -8.01 -8.40
CA LEU A 53 6.79 -9.24 -9.08
C LEU A 53 5.28 -9.24 -9.34
N CYS A 54 4.44 -8.79 -8.40
CA CYS A 54 3.00 -8.63 -8.63
C CYS A 54 2.71 -7.69 -9.80
N LEU A 55 3.51 -6.63 -9.96
CA LEU A 55 3.33 -5.59 -10.97
C LEU A 55 4.01 -5.91 -12.31
N SER A 56 4.77 -7.01 -12.38
CA SER A 56 5.61 -7.36 -13.54
C SER A 56 4.84 -7.67 -14.83
N SER A 57 3.57 -8.07 -14.73
CA SER A 57 2.72 -8.34 -15.89
C SER A 57 1.32 -7.78 -15.69
N LYS A 58 0.69 -7.32 -16.76
CA LYS A 58 -0.66 -6.71 -16.71
C LYS A 58 -1.70 -7.65 -16.08
N LYS A 59 -1.60 -8.96 -16.35
CA LYS A 59 -2.53 -9.97 -15.81
C LYS A 59 -2.34 -10.15 -14.31
N LEU A 60 -1.10 -10.28 -13.85
CA LEU A 60 -0.81 -10.45 -12.43
C LEU A 60 -1.07 -9.17 -11.63
N GLU A 61 -0.75 -8.01 -12.20
CA GLU A 61 -1.06 -6.69 -11.64
C GLU A 61 -2.56 -6.58 -11.37
N GLN A 62 -3.38 -6.85 -12.39
CA GLN A 62 -4.83 -6.80 -12.25
C GLN A 62 -5.33 -7.78 -11.17
N TYR A 63 -4.88 -9.03 -11.19
CA TYR A 63 -5.30 -10.03 -10.20
C TYR A 63 -4.89 -9.63 -8.78
N PHE A 64 -3.68 -9.09 -8.59
CA PHE A 64 -3.21 -8.60 -7.31
C PHE A 64 -4.15 -7.52 -6.75
N PHE A 65 -4.49 -6.48 -7.52
CA PHE A 65 -5.37 -5.42 -7.03
C PHE A 65 -6.81 -5.91 -6.81
N GLU A 66 -7.34 -6.79 -7.66
CA GLU A 66 -8.67 -7.39 -7.47
C GLU A 66 -8.79 -8.19 -6.16
N VAL A 67 -7.71 -8.89 -5.75
CA VAL A 67 -7.68 -9.65 -4.49
C VAL A 67 -7.34 -8.73 -3.32
N ALA A 68 -6.25 -7.97 -3.40
CA ALA A 68 -5.72 -7.18 -2.29
C ALA A 68 -6.69 -6.08 -1.84
N CYS A 69 -7.46 -5.48 -2.76
CA CYS A 69 -8.45 -4.46 -2.40
C CYS A 69 -9.68 -5.02 -1.65
N LYS A 70 -9.82 -6.35 -1.52
CA LYS A 70 -10.81 -6.99 -0.65
C LYS A 70 -10.29 -7.19 0.78
N ALA A 71 -8.98 -7.04 1.02
CA ALA A 71 -8.41 -7.14 2.36
C ALA A 71 -8.92 -5.98 3.24
N PRO A 72 -9.18 -6.23 4.53
CA PRO A 72 -9.42 -5.16 5.48
C PRO A 72 -8.24 -4.18 5.58
N VAL A 73 -7.00 -4.71 5.53
CA VAL A 73 -5.76 -3.93 5.60
C VAL A 73 -4.68 -4.57 4.74
N VAL A 74 -3.93 -3.72 4.02
CA VAL A 74 -2.70 -4.07 3.31
C VAL A 74 -1.57 -3.15 3.80
N CYS A 75 -0.47 -3.73 4.23
CA CYS A 75 0.74 -3.03 4.65
C CYS A 75 1.89 -3.36 3.70
N VAL A 76 2.31 -2.37 2.90
CA VAL A 76 3.49 -2.48 2.03
C VAL A 76 4.72 -2.01 2.79
N CYS A 77 5.71 -2.89 2.95
CA CYS A 77 6.94 -2.62 3.67
C CYS A 77 8.11 -2.43 2.70
N ARG A 78 9.11 -1.61 3.08
CA ARG A 78 10.32 -1.37 2.26
C ARG A 78 9.99 -0.87 0.84
N CYS A 79 8.99 0.01 0.74
CA CYS A 79 8.52 0.59 -0.51
C CYS A 79 9.41 1.78 -0.93
N SER A 80 9.81 1.85 -2.19
CA SER A 80 10.49 3.03 -2.76
C SER A 80 9.50 4.19 -3.01
N PRO A 81 9.95 5.45 -3.10
CA PRO A 81 9.06 6.58 -3.43
C PRO A 81 8.26 6.35 -4.73
N THR A 82 8.90 5.79 -5.76
CA THR A 82 8.24 5.45 -7.03
C THR A 82 7.16 4.40 -6.86
N GLN A 83 7.41 3.37 -6.06
CA GLN A 83 6.41 2.33 -5.79
C GLN A 83 5.20 2.89 -5.04
N LYS A 84 5.39 3.83 -4.09
CA LYS A 84 4.25 4.48 -3.39
C LYS A 84 3.33 5.22 -4.37
N ALA A 85 3.91 5.99 -5.28
CA ALA A 85 3.18 6.69 -6.34
C ALA A 85 2.42 5.69 -7.24
N LEU A 86 3.12 4.65 -7.69
CA LEU A 86 2.54 3.62 -8.56
C LEU A 86 1.36 2.91 -7.90
N ILE A 87 1.49 2.47 -6.64
CA ILE A 87 0.39 1.82 -5.91
C ILE A 87 -0.84 2.72 -5.90
N THR A 88 -0.68 4.02 -5.61
CA THR A 88 -1.78 4.99 -5.54
C THR A 88 -2.53 5.07 -6.87
N GLN A 89 -1.79 5.28 -7.96
CA GLN A 89 -2.35 5.32 -9.30
C GLN A 89 -3.12 4.03 -9.63
N LYS A 90 -2.56 2.86 -9.29
CA LYS A 90 -3.20 1.58 -9.57
C LYS A 90 -4.44 1.34 -8.71
N VAL A 91 -4.44 1.71 -7.43
CA VAL A 91 -5.63 1.61 -6.58
C VAL A 91 -6.76 2.46 -7.15
N ILE A 92 -6.49 3.70 -7.57
CA ILE A 92 -7.48 4.56 -8.24
C ILE A 92 -8.02 3.86 -9.49
N LYS A 93 -7.11 3.39 -10.36
CA LYS A 93 -7.47 2.72 -11.63
C LYS A 93 -8.33 1.47 -11.43
N TYR A 94 -7.95 0.57 -10.52
CA TYR A 94 -8.59 -0.74 -10.37
C TYR A 94 -9.83 -0.71 -9.49
N THR A 95 -9.94 0.26 -8.57
CA THR A 95 -11.13 0.38 -7.71
C THR A 95 -12.14 1.38 -8.24
N GLY A 96 -11.71 2.35 -9.07
CA GLY A 96 -12.53 3.49 -9.48
C GLY A 96 -12.94 4.42 -8.33
N LYS A 97 -12.36 4.24 -7.13
CA LYS A 97 -12.68 5.02 -5.93
C LYS A 97 -11.76 6.23 -5.82
N ARG A 98 -12.21 7.22 -5.03
CA ARG A 98 -11.35 8.33 -4.61
C ARG A 98 -10.36 7.85 -3.57
N VAL A 99 -9.08 8.16 -3.76
CA VAL A 99 -7.99 7.81 -2.86
C VAL A 99 -7.42 9.08 -2.23
N ALA A 100 -7.27 9.05 -0.91
CA ALA A 100 -6.56 10.07 -0.15
C ALA A 100 -5.21 9.52 0.31
N CYS A 101 -4.15 10.31 0.17
CA CYS A 101 -2.80 9.94 0.56
C CYS A 101 -2.27 10.93 1.60
N VAL A 102 -1.69 10.38 2.67
CA VAL A 102 -1.09 11.18 3.76
C VAL A 102 0.41 10.88 3.83
N GLY A 103 1.24 11.92 3.98
CA GLY A 103 2.69 11.77 4.17
C GLY A 103 3.33 13.00 4.79
N ASP A 104 4.51 12.84 5.38
CA ASP A 104 5.23 13.90 6.11
C ASP A 104 6.54 14.33 5.44
N GLY A 105 7.13 13.44 4.61
CA GLY A 105 8.46 13.66 4.02
C GLY A 105 8.49 13.67 2.49
N GLY A 106 9.67 13.98 1.95
CA GLY A 106 9.92 14.00 0.49
C GLY A 106 9.64 12.68 -0.22
N ASN A 107 9.75 11.55 0.49
CA ASN A 107 9.48 10.22 -0.05
C ASN A 107 7.99 9.96 -0.36
N ASP A 108 7.09 10.78 0.17
CA ASP A 108 5.64 10.63 -0.02
C ASP A 108 5.08 11.62 -1.03
N VAL A 109 5.88 12.59 -1.50
CA VAL A 109 5.45 13.62 -2.46
C VAL A 109 4.84 12.99 -3.71
N GLY A 110 5.49 11.97 -4.29
CA GLY A 110 4.94 11.29 -5.47
C GLY A 110 3.60 10.61 -5.21
N MET A 111 3.44 10.00 -4.03
CA MET A 111 2.17 9.37 -3.62
C MET A 111 1.05 10.38 -3.42
N ILE A 112 1.38 11.52 -2.80
CA ILE A 112 0.46 12.64 -2.55
C ILE A 112 -0.04 13.21 -3.89
N LEU A 113 0.86 13.46 -4.84
CA LEU A 113 0.52 14.03 -6.14
C LEU A 113 -0.29 13.10 -7.04
N GLU A 114 -0.10 11.78 -6.94
CA GLU A 114 -0.90 10.80 -7.71
C GLU A 114 -2.30 10.56 -7.11
N SER A 115 -2.56 11.03 -5.89
CA SER A 115 -3.83 10.81 -5.19
C SER A 115 -4.93 11.78 -5.65
N ASN A 116 -6.18 11.49 -5.31
CA ASN A 116 -7.26 12.45 -5.55
C ASN A 116 -7.32 13.55 -4.49
N VAL A 117 -6.80 13.26 -3.29
CA VAL A 117 -6.68 14.21 -2.19
C VAL A 117 -5.36 13.94 -1.47
N GLY A 118 -4.42 14.85 -1.63
CA GLY A 118 -3.12 14.83 -0.96
C GLY A 118 -3.17 15.56 0.37
N ILE A 119 -2.69 14.91 1.44
CA ILE A 119 -2.59 15.49 2.78
C ILE A 119 -1.14 15.42 3.24
N GLY A 120 -0.56 16.58 3.52
CA GLY A 120 0.81 16.70 3.99
C GLY A 120 0.84 16.97 5.49
N ILE A 121 1.62 16.19 6.22
CA ILE A 121 1.91 16.47 7.62
C ILE A 121 3.12 17.42 7.67
N VAL A 122 3.02 18.47 8.48
CA VAL A 122 4.13 19.41 8.69
C VAL A 122 5.25 18.70 9.46
N GLY A 123 6.26 18.22 8.75
CA GLY A 123 7.44 17.61 9.35
C GLY A 123 8.28 18.61 10.13
N LYS A 124 8.98 18.12 11.16
CA LYS A 124 9.90 18.93 11.97
C LYS A 124 11.17 19.31 11.22
N GLU A 125 11.65 18.44 10.33
CA GLU A 125 12.93 18.57 9.61
C GLU A 125 12.75 18.86 8.11
N GLY A 126 11.52 18.74 7.59
CA GLY A 126 11.21 18.92 6.17
C GLY A 126 9.73 19.18 5.95
N LYS A 127 9.41 20.06 5.01
CA LYS A 127 8.03 20.45 4.66
C LYS A 127 7.61 20.00 3.25
N GLN A 128 8.37 19.12 2.62
CA GLN A 128 8.19 18.75 1.21
C GLN A 128 6.79 18.18 0.95
N ALA A 129 6.33 17.24 1.78
CA ALA A 129 4.97 16.69 1.66
C ALA A 129 3.90 17.77 1.89
N SER A 130 4.05 18.58 2.94
CA SER A 130 3.13 19.70 3.23
C SER A 130 3.07 20.76 2.13
N LEU A 131 4.17 21.00 1.41
CA LEU A 131 4.21 21.98 0.32
C LEU A 131 3.60 21.42 -0.97
N ALA A 132 3.62 20.10 -1.15
CA ALA A 132 3.08 19.42 -2.32
C ALA A 132 1.60 19.00 -2.17
N ALA A 133 1.06 19.00 -0.96
CA ALA A 133 -0.28 18.49 -0.66
C ALA A 133 -1.39 19.54 -0.86
N ASP A 134 -2.61 19.06 -1.13
CA ASP A 134 -3.82 19.90 -1.20
C ASP A 134 -4.17 20.48 0.18
N PHE A 135 -3.96 19.68 1.23
CA PHE A 135 -4.19 20.06 2.62
C PHE A 135 -2.93 19.83 3.46
N SER A 136 -2.68 20.73 4.41
CA SER A 136 -1.60 20.59 5.37
C SER A 136 -2.15 20.50 6.79
N ILE A 137 -1.65 19.53 7.56
CA ILE A 137 -2.02 19.28 8.96
C ILE A 137 -0.77 19.16 9.83
N ASN A 138 -0.88 19.45 11.13
CA ASN A 138 0.26 19.36 12.04
C ASN A 138 0.52 17.93 12.55
N GLN A 139 -0.50 17.07 12.55
CA GLN A 139 -0.43 15.68 13.04
C GLN A 139 -1.59 14.85 12.46
N PHE A 140 -1.42 13.52 12.43
CA PHE A 140 -2.43 12.54 12.03
C PHE A 140 -3.31 12.13 13.22
#